data_AF-A0A5P9PYW2-F1
#
_entry.id   AF-A0A5P9PYW2-F1
#
_cell.length_a   1.000
_cell.length_b   1.000
_cell.length_c   1.000
_cell.angle_alpha   90.00
_cell.angle_beta   90.00
_cell.angle_gamma   90.00
#
_symmetry.space_group_name_H-M   'P 1'
#
loop_
_entity.id
_entity.type
_entity.pdbx_description
1 polymer ?
#
loop_
_entity_poly.entity_id
_entity_poly.type
_entity_poly.pdbx_seq_one_letter_code
_entity_poly.pdbx_strand_id
1 'polypeptide(L)'
;MRILLAVAMALAVLTPPATAEPVALSEKTHIFYYPWYGNPAVSGSYRHWPQGGHQPPQDIGADLYPTLGPYDSGDFSGAVDQHMAWIQRAGVGTLVYSWWGRGSYEDSLAPGVLAAAAKYGLKVAWHLEPYGGRTAQSTVDDVAYINERYGSSPAFYRDAAHGDRPAFYVFDSLSIADWSPIEPLRANNIVLAQTTDLSRVTHFGGIYTYDVLATMNPVGWQGIADYARANGLVWAPSIGPGYVDDRAVPGNTTPTLAREDGRTYDTQWSTVLDPANGGEPDWVSITSFNEWHEGSTLEPASSTPPSGFGYQDYEGAYGKVGAEAETAYLDRTRHWTSQF
;
A
#
# COMPACT_ATOMS: atom_id res chain seq x y z
N MET A 1 6.68 -24.25 -78.03
CA MET A 1 7.29 -23.93 -76.73
C MET A 1 6.54 -22.77 -76.10
N ARG A 2 5.63 -23.03 -75.16
CA ARG A 2 4.97 -22.02 -74.31
C ARG A 2 4.82 -22.63 -72.93
N ILE A 3 5.61 -22.12 -71.97
CA ILE A 3 5.61 -22.53 -70.57
C ILE A 3 4.55 -21.68 -69.87
N LEU A 4 3.58 -22.32 -69.22
CA LEU A 4 2.61 -21.69 -68.31
C LEU A 4 3.22 -21.67 -66.91
N LEU A 5 3.47 -20.47 -66.37
CA LEU A 5 3.85 -20.26 -64.99
C LEU A 5 2.58 -20.30 -64.11
N ALA A 6 2.50 -21.25 -63.19
CA ALA A 6 1.50 -21.25 -62.12
C ALA A 6 2.04 -20.41 -60.96
N VAL A 7 1.33 -19.33 -60.60
CA VAL A 7 1.60 -18.52 -59.41
C VAL A 7 0.83 -19.12 -58.25
N ALA A 8 1.54 -19.68 -57.27
CA ALA A 8 0.97 -20.10 -55.99
C ALA A 8 0.89 -18.91 -55.04
N MET A 9 -0.33 -18.49 -54.67
CA MET A 9 -0.55 -17.55 -53.57
C MET A 9 -0.38 -18.30 -52.24
N ALA A 10 0.62 -17.92 -51.44
CA ALA A 10 0.74 -18.34 -50.06
C ALA A 10 -0.21 -17.48 -49.20
N LEU A 11 -1.24 -18.09 -48.61
CA LEU A 11 -1.99 -17.47 -47.52
C LEU A 11 -1.13 -17.48 -46.26
N ALA A 12 -0.73 -16.31 -45.78
CA ALA A 12 -0.16 -16.15 -44.45
C ALA A 12 -1.29 -16.30 -43.41
N VAL A 13 -1.23 -17.36 -42.62
CA VAL A 13 -2.10 -17.53 -41.45
C VAL A 13 -1.58 -16.59 -40.36
N LEU A 14 -2.30 -15.49 -40.14
CA LEU A 14 -2.05 -14.59 -39.01
C LEU A 14 -2.50 -15.30 -37.72
N THR A 15 -1.53 -15.72 -36.90
CA THR A 15 -1.80 -16.14 -35.53
C THR A 15 -2.27 -14.92 -34.73
N PRO A 16 -3.41 -14.98 -34.03
CA PRO A 16 -3.82 -13.91 -33.13
C PRO A 16 -2.73 -13.69 -32.07
N PRO A 17 -2.50 -12.44 -31.61
CA PRO A 17 -1.57 -12.19 -30.53
C PRO A 17 -1.99 -13.03 -29.32
N ALA A 18 -1.00 -13.65 -28.66
CA ALA A 18 -1.23 -14.33 -27.40
C ALA A 18 -1.95 -13.36 -26.45
N THR A 19 -3.13 -13.76 -25.97
CA THR A 19 -3.78 -13.07 -24.86
C THR A 19 -2.77 -13.05 -23.72
N ALA A 20 -2.33 -11.86 -23.30
CA ALA A 20 -1.46 -11.73 -22.14
C ALA A 20 -2.09 -12.52 -20.98
N GLU A 21 -1.32 -13.40 -20.35
CA GLU A 21 -1.80 -14.08 -19.15
C GLU A 21 -2.26 -13.02 -18.14
N PRO A 22 -3.35 -13.28 -17.39
CA PRO A 22 -3.79 -12.38 -16.33
C PRO A 22 -2.60 -12.05 -15.43
N VAL A 23 -2.43 -10.77 -15.07
CA VAL A 23 -1.40 -10.37 -14.12
C VAL A 23 -1.65 -11.13 -12.82
N ALA A 24 -0.75 -12.06 -12.46
CA ALA A 24 -0.84 -12.78 -11.20
C ALA A 24 -0.57 -11.78 -10.06
N LEU A 25 -1.58 -11.58 -9.20
CA LEU A 25 -1.50 -10.69 -8.05
C LEU A 25 -1.13 -11.50 -6.81
N SER A 26 -0.25 -10.96 -5.97
CA SER A 26 0.06 -11.55 -4.67
C SER A 26 -0.87 -10.99 -3.61
N GLU A 27 -1.86 -11.79 -3.17
CA GLU A 27 -2.71 -11.46 -2.03
C GLU A 27 -1.95 -11.46 -0.69
N LYS A 28 -0.67 -11.86 -0.67
CA LYS A 28 0.23 -11.74 0.49
C LYS A 28 1.07 -10.45 0.48
N THR A 29 1.14 -9.76 -0.66
CA THR A 29 1.75 -8.42 -0.71
C THR A 29 0.66 -7.39 -0.49
N HIS A 30 0.76 -6.68 0.62
CA HIS A 30 -0.17 -5.66 1.06
C HIS A 30 0.46 -4.27 0.87
N ILE A 31 -0.32 -3.24 0.54
CA ILE A 31 0.18 -1.87 0.40
C ILE A 31 -0.73 -0.86 1.12
N PHE A 32 -0.16 -0.02 1.99
CA PHE A 32 -0.94 1.01 2.68
C PHE A 32 -1.44 2.07 1.69
N TYR A 33 -2.73 2.40 1.77
CA TYR A 33 -3.44 3.28 0.85
C TYR A 33 -4.24 4.33 1.61
N TYR A 34 -4.06 5.60 1.23
CA TYR A 34 -4.59 6.77 1.93
C TYR A 34 -5.64 7.48 1.06
N PRO A 35 -6.94 7.36 1.41
CA PRO A 35 -8.06 7.90 0.65
C PRO A 35 -8.49 9.29 1.16
N TRP A 36 -7.56 10.12 1.63
CA TRP A 36 -7.89 11.37 2.34
C TRP A 36 -7.67 12.66 1.55
N TYR A 37 -7.15 12.56 0.32
CA TYR A 37 -6.83 13.71 -0.51
C TYR A 37 -8.10 14.29 -1.12
N GLY A 38 -8.10 15.61 -1.33
CA GLY A 38 -9.25 16.32 -1.87
C GLY A 38 -8.84 17.51 -2.72
N ASN A 39 -9.64 17.86 -3.71
CA ASN A 39 -9.43 19.05 -4.53
C ASN A 39 -10.72 19.88 -4.71
N PRO A 40 -10.61 21.15 -5.15
CA PRO A 40 -11.78 22.02 -5.30
C PRO A 40 -12.82 21.55 -6.32
N ALA A 41 -12.43 20.75 -7.32
CA ALA A 41 -13.34 20.30 -8.36
C ALA A 41 -14.30 19.20 -7.89
N VAL A 42 -13.86 18.33 -6.98
CA VAL A 42 -14.62 17.18 -6.49
C VAL A 42 -15.12 17.41 -5.06
N SER A 43 -14.23 17.75 -4.12
CA SER A 43 -14.56 17.97 -2.71
C SER A 43 -14.86 19.42 -2.34
N GLY A 44 -14.72 20.37 -3.27
CA GLY A 44 -14.96 21.80 -3.02
C GLY A 44 -13.83 22.54 -2.31
N SER A 45 -12.81 21.83 -1.81
CA SER A 45 -11.58 22.40 -1.27
C SER A 45 -10.42 21.42 -1.37
N TYR A 46 -9.18 21.92 -1.28
CA TYR A 46 -8.04 21.04 -1.06
C TYR A 46 -8.10 20.40 0.33
N ARG A 47 -7.84 19.09 0.41
CA ARG A 47 -7.64 18.34 1.65
C ARG A 47 -6.27 17.67 1.60
N HIS A 48 -5.57 17.63 2.74
CA HIS A 48 -4.21 17.10 2.89
C HIS A 48 -3.10 17.82 2.10
N TRP A 49 -3.32 18.17 0.83
CA TRP A 49 -2.35 18.92 0.01
C TRP A 49 -1.82 20.24 0.63
N PRO A 50 -2.61 21.02 1.41
CA PRO A 50 -2.12 22.23 2.07
C PRO A 50 -1.33 22.01 3.37
N GLN A 51 -1.11 20.75 3.78
CA GLN A 51 -0.35 20.42 5.01
C GLN A 51 1.03 21.10 5.01
N GLY A 52 1.57 21.42 6.19
CA GLY A 52 2.79 22.22 6.31
C GLY A 52 2.63 23.72 5.99
N GLY A 53 1.41 24.17 5.63
CA GLY A 53 1.13 25.57 5.29
C GLY A 53 1.26 25.89 3.78
N HIS A 54 1.38 24.86 2.95
CA HIS A 54 1.55 24.96 1.51
C HIS A 54 0.28 25.42 0.77
N GLN A 55 0.43 25.92 -0.48
CA GLN A 55 -0.64 26.51 -1.28
C GLN A 55 -0.84 25.80 -2.64
N PRO A 56 -1.69 24.75 -2.69
CA PRO A 56 -1.91 23.99 -3.93
C PRO A 56 -2.58 24.85 -5.04
N PRO A 57 -2.40 24.52 -6.33
CA PRO A 57 -1.90 23.24 -6.80
C PRO A 57 -0.38 23.13 -6.97
N GLN A 58 0.34 24.23 -7.20
CA GLN A 58 1.77 24.14 -7.50
C GLN A 58 2.64 23.86 -6.26
N ASP A 59 2.18 24.27 -5.08
CA ASP A 59 2.87 24.12 -3.81
C ASP A 59 2.07 23.18 -2.89
N ILE A 60 2.54 21.96 -2.68
CA ILE A 60 1.88 20.97 -1.82
C ILE A 60 2.78 20.54 -0.66
N GLY A 61 2.17 20.07 0.42
CA GLY A 61 2.83 19.48 1.59
C GLY A 61 3.33 18.07 1.34
N ALA A 62 4.24 17.92 0.39
CA ALA A 62 4.93 16.68 0.05
C ALA A 62 6.27 17.01 -0.63
N ASP A 63 7.28 16.16 -0.42
CA ASP A 63 8.60 16.27 -1.04
C ASP A 63 8.67 15.75 -2.48
N LEU A 64 7.69 14.94 -2.86
CA LEU A 64 7.46 14.50 -4.23
C LEU A 64 6.14 15.11 -4.73
N TYR A 65 6.01 15.28 -6.06
CA TYR A 65 4.76 15.78 -6.65
C TYR A 65 4.04 14.67 -7.43
N PRO A 66 2.74 14.41 -7.20
CA PRO A 66 2.02 13.35 -7.91
C PRO A 66 1.96 13.59 -9.42
N THR A 67 2.11 12.52 -10.20
CA THR A 67 1.91 12.56 -11.66
C THR A 67 0.47 12.98 -12.00
N LEU A 68 -0.51 12.62 -11.17
CA LEU A 68 -1.91 13.04 -11.29
C LEU A 68 -2.18 14.46 -10.80
N GLY A 69 -1.16 15.15 -10.27
CA GLY A 69 -1.33 16.41 -9.52
C GLY A 69 -2.06 16.21 -8.19
N PRO A 70 -2.43 17.30 -7.49
CA PRO A 70 -3.19 17.24 -6.24
C PRO A 70 -4.64 16.78 -6.50
N TYR A 71 -4.79 15.46 -6.64
CA TYR A 71 -6.03 14.78 -6.98
C TYR A 71 -7.01 14.74 -5.81
N ASP A 72 -8.19 14.18 -6.06
CA ASP A 72 -9.22 13.93 -5.05
C ASP A 72 -9.47 12.43 -4.91
N SER A 73 -9.48 11.92 -3.67
CA SER A 73 -9.71 10.51 -3.37
C SER A 73 -11.17 10.06 -3.62
N GLY A 74 -12.09 11.00 -3.87
CA GLY A 74 -13.44 10.74 -4.34
C GLY A 74 -13.59 10.69 -5.87
N ASP A 75 -12.53 10.94 -6.65
CA ASP A 75 -12.56 10.77 -8.11
C ASP A 75 -12.40 9.29 -8.50
N PHE A 76 -13.51 8.55 -8.40
CA PHE A 76 -13.55 7.11 -8.65
C PHE A 76 -13.38 6.70 -10.12
N SER A 77 -13.55 7.64 -11.06
CA SER A 77 -13.41 7.39 -12.50
C SER A 77 -12.08 7.88 -13.08
N GLY A 78 -11.38 8.76 -12.37
CA GLY A 78 -10.05 9.24 -12.72
C GLY A 78 -9.01 8.70 -11.74
N ALA A 79 -8.67 9.48 -10.72
CA ALA A 79 -7.54 9.19 -9.85
C ALA A 79 -7.58 7.79 -9.22
N VAL A 80 -8.69 7.41 -8.59
CA VAL A 80 -8.78 6.10 -7.91
C VAL A 80 -8.74 4.95 -8.92
N ASP A 81 -9.35 5.08 -10.10
CA ASP A 81 -9.29 4.04 -11.13
C ASP A 81 -7.85 3.82 -11.60
N GLN A 82 -7.11 4.93 -11.80
CA GLN A 82 -5.70 4.90 -12.15
C GLN A 82 -4.82 4.33 -11.02
N HIS A 83 -5.15 4.61 -9.75
CA HIS A 83 -4.47 4.00 -8.61
C HIS A 83 -4.59 2.47 -8.64
N MET A 84 -5.81 1.94 -8.87
CA MET A 84 -6.02 0.50 -8.95
C MET A 84 -5.23 -0.12 -10.12
N ALA A 85 -5.17 0.55 -11.26
CA ALA A 85 -4.34 0.12 -12.39
C ALA A 85 -2.84 0.08 -12.03
N TRP A 86 -2.34 1.04 -11.27
CA TRP A 86 -0.95 1.09 -10.81
C TRP A 86 -0.62 0.02 -9.76
N ILE A 87 -1.52 -0.21 -8.81
CA ILE A 87 -1.38 -1.28 -7.81
C ILE A 87 -1.40 -2.64 -8.51
N GLN A 88 -2.30 -2.85 -9.48
CA GLN A 88 -2.32 -4.07 -10.31
C GLN A 88 -1.01 -4.23 -11.09
N ARG A 89 -0.48 -3.15 -11.71
CA ARG A 89 0.83 -3.16 -12.40
C ARG A 89 1.96 -3.58 -11.46
N ALA A 90 1.92 -3.14 -10.21
CA ALA A 90 2.91 -3.51 -9.19
C ALA A 90 2.80 -4.98 -8.74
N GLY A 91 1.81 -5.75 -9.22
CA GLY A 91 1.61 -7.15 -8.81
C GLY A 91 1.02 -7.31 -7.40
N VAL A 92 0.71 -6.21 -6.73
CA VAL A 92 0.17 -6.18 -5.37
C VAL A 92 -1.31 -6.59 -5.42
N GLY A 93 -1.70 -7.55 -4.58
CA GLY A 93 -3.09 -8.04 -4.53
C GLY A 93 -3.98 -7.32 -3.55
N THR A 94 -3.42 -6.72 -2.49
CA THR A 94 -4.22 -6.16 -1.38
C THR A 94 -3.79 -4.75 -1.05
N LEU A 95 -4.73 -3.81 -1.06
CA LEU A 95 -4.54 -2.48 -0.48
C LEU A 95 -5.07 -2.45 0.96
N VAL A 96 -4.32 -1.83 1.87
CA VAL A 96 -4.68 -1.64 3.27
C VAL A 96 -5.20 -0.22 3.43
N TYR A 97 -6.51 -0.10 3.53
CA TYR A 97 -7.24 1.16 3.47
C TYR A 97 -7.20 1.91 4.80
N SER A 98 -6.58 3.10 4.82
CA SER A 98 -6.61 4.01 5.99
C SER A 98 -8.05 4.44 6.30
N TRP A 99 -8.52 4.12 7.51
CA TRP A 99 -9.90 4.33 7.94
C TRP A 99 -9.95 5.05 9.30
N TRP A 100 -10.61 6.21 9.33
CA TRP A 100 -10.61 7.17 10.44
C TRP A 100 -11.90 7.19 11.28
N GLY A 101 -12.64 6.08 11.33
CA GLY A 101 -13.87 6.00 12.11
C GLY A 101 -15.14 6.12 11.27
N ARG A 102 -16.27 5.71 11.86
CA ARG A 102 -17.57 5.73 11.17
C ARG A 102 -18.00 7.14 10.82
N GLY A 103 -18.48 7.33 9.60
CA GLY A 103 -18.90 8.63 9.11
C GLY A 103 -17.76 9.63 8.86
N SER A 104 -16.49 9.19 8.94
CA SER A 104 -15.37 10.00 8.46
C SER A 104 -15.45 10.19 6.94
N TYR A 105 -14.63 11.10 6.41
CA TYR A 105 -14.48 11.27 4.97
C TYR A 105 -14.09 9.94 4.31
N GLU A 106 -13.10 9.25 4.88
CA GLU A 106 -12.58 7.97 4.44
C GLU A 106 -13.64 6.86 4.54
N ASP A 107 -14.45 6.81 5.59
CA ASP A 107 -15.55 5.84 5.66
C ASP A 107 -16.58 6.06 4.53
N SER A 108 -16.84 7.31 4.15
CA SER A 108 -17.77 7.64 3.07
C SER A 108 -17.26 7.21 1.68
N LEU A 109 -15.94 7.15 1.49
CA LEU A 109 -15.31 6.77 0.22
C LEU A 109 -15.10 5.26 0.06
N ALA A 110 -15.14 4.49 1.16
CA ALA A 110 -14.86 3.07 1.16
C ALA A 110 -15.67 2.24 0.15
N PRO A 111 -16.99 2.45 -0.05
CA PRO A 111 -17.75 1.75 -1.10
C PRO A 111 -17.19 1.97 -2.52
N GLY A 112 -16.77 3.21 -2.83
CA GLY A 112 -16.24 3.56 -4.15
C GLY A 112 -14.88 2.93 -4.40
N VAL A 113 -14.00 2.92 -3.39
CA VAL A 113 -12.69 2.27 -3.47
C VAL A 113 -12.82 0.75 -3.56
N LEU A 114 -13.72 0.12 -2.80
CA LEU A 114 -14.02 -1.31 -2.92
C LEU A 114 -14.52 -1.67 -4.33
N ALA A 115 -15.41 -0.86 -4.90
CA ALA A 115 -15.91 -1.06 -6.26
C ALA A 115 -14.80 -0.89 -7.31
N ALA A 116 -13.90 0.09 -7.15
CA ALA A 116 -12.75 0.27 -8.03
C ALA A 116 -11.79 -0.93 -7.93
N ALA A 117 -11.40 -1.33 -6.72
CA ALA A 117 -10.54 -2.49 -6.47
C ALA A 117 -11.08 -3.76 -7.13
N ALA A 118 -12.39 -4.01 -7.01
CA ALA A 118 -13.05 -5.17 -7.61
C ALA A 118 -12.90 -5.25 -9.14
N LYS A 119 -12.91 -4.11 -9.85
CA LYS A 119 -12.72 -4.09 -11.32
C LYS A 119 -11.34 -4.59 -11.74
N TYR A 120 -10.34 -4.40 -10.88
CA TYR A 120 -8.94 -4.75 -11.12
C TYR A 120 -8.53 -6.08 -10.46
N GLY A 121 -9.47 -6.77 -9.81
CA GLY A 121 -9.19 -8.02 -9.09
C GLY A 121 -8.44 -7.82 -7.77
N LEU A 122 -8.34 -6.57 -7.29
CA LEU A 122 -7.66 -6.22 -6.04
C LEU A 122 -8.57 -6.47 -4.83
N LYS A 123 -7.94 -6.68 -3.68
CA LYS A 123 -8.57 -6.84 -2.38
C LYS A 123 -8.29 -5.65 -1.47
N VAL A 124 -9.13 -5.48 -0.45
CA VAL A 124 -9.09 -4.37 0.51
C VAL A 124 -9.10 -4.92 1.92
N ALA A 125 -7.97 -4.74 2.61
CA ALA A 125 -7.85 -4.87 4.06
C ALA A 125 -7.98 -3.49 4.72
N TRP A 126 -8.07 -3.43 6.04
CA TRP A 126 -8.40 -2.20 6.76
C TRP A 126 -7.29 -1.77 7.70
N HIS A 127 -6.93 -0.49 7.67
CA HIS A 127 -5.98 0.13 8.58
C HIS A 127 -6.76 1.08 9.49
N LEU A 128 -6.99 0.63 10.72
CA LEU A 128 -7.75 1.37 11.72
C LEU A 128 -6.83 2.42 12.33
N GLU A 129 -7.12 3.69 12.02
CA GLU A 129 -6.33 4.85 12.43
C GLU A 129 -6.64 5.29 13.86
N PRO A 130 -5.78 6.08 14.52
CA PRO A 130 -5.97 6.58 15.88
C PRO A 130 -6.94 7.77 15.89
N TYR A 131 -8.17 7.54 15.43
CA TYR A 131 -9.22 8.54 15.49
C TYR A 131 -9.54 8.94 16.95
N GLY A 132 -10.08 10.14 17.13
CA GLY A 132 -10.37 10.69 18.45
C GLY A 132 -11.29 9.78 19.28
N GLY A 133 -10.82 9.35 20.44
CA GLY A 133 -11.58 8.51 21.36
C GLY A 133 -11.57 7.01 21.05
N ARG A 134 -10.70 6.53 20.15
CA ARG A 134 -10.55 5.10 19.89
C ARG A 134 -10.15 4.34 21.16
N THR A 135 -10.80 3.21 21.41
CA THR A 135 -10.53 2.27 22.50
C THR A 135 -10.50 0.84 21.96
N ALA A 136 -10.06 -0.12 22.78
CA ALA A 136 -10.16 -1.54 22.42
C ALA A 136 -11.62 -1.96 22.17
N GLN A 137 -12.58 -1.45 22.96
CA GLN A 137 -14.00 -1.75 22.75
C GLN A 137 -14.53 -1.12 21.46
N SER A 138 -14.22 0.15 21.18
CA SER A 138 -14.66 0.76 19.92
C SER A 138 -14.06 0.06 18.70
N THR A 139 -12.84 -0.47 18.83
CA THR A 139 -12.20 -1.30 17.79
C THR A 139 -13.00 -2.58 17.53
N VAL A 140 -13.52 -3.25 18.56
CA VAL A 140 -14.44 -4.40 18.41
C VAL A 140 -15.67 -3.99 17.62
N ASP A 141 -16.29 -2.89 18.02
CA ASP A 141 -17.51 -2.42 17.39
C ASP A 141 -17.24 -2.05 15.92
N ASP A 142 -16.10 -1.44 15.62
CA ASP A 142 -15.72 -1.01 14.27
C ASP A 142 -15.38 -2.16 13.34
N VAL A 143 -14.68 -3.19 13.85
CA VAL A 143 -14.47 -4.44 13.10
C VAL A 143 -15.81 -5.07 12.75
N ALA A 144 -16.78 -5.09 13.68
CA ALA A 144 -18.12 -5.57 13.40
C ALA A 144 -18.84 -4.73 12.33
N TYR A 145 -18.78 -3.39 12.45
CA TYR A 145 -19.36 -2.47 11.47
C TYR A 145 -18.79 -2.64 10.07
N ILE A 146 -17.46 -2.71 9.94
CA ILE A 146 -16.77 -2.88 8.66
C ILE A 146 -17.15 -4.22 8.03
N ASN A 147 -17.14 -5.30 8.81
CA ASN A 147 -17.56 -6.62 8.35
C ASN A 147 -19.02 -6.64 7.86
N GLU A 148 -19.94 -6.05 8.63
CA GLU A 148 -21.36 -6.00 8.27
C GLU A 148 -21.59 -5.14 7.02
N ARG A 149 -21.00 -3.96 6.98
CA ARG A 149 -21.26 -2.96 5.94
C ARG A 149 -20.56 -3.27 4.62
N TYR A 150 -19.33 -3.77 4.69
CA TYR A 150 -18.46 -3.91 3.52
C TYR A 150 -18.08 -5.36 3.20
N GLY A 151 -18.30 -6.30 4.13
CA GLY A 151 -17.83 -7.70 4.03
C GLY A 151 -18.45 -8.54 2.92
N SER A 152 -19.50 -8.04 2.25
CA SER A 152 -20.11 -8.66 1.06
C SER A 152 -19.47 -8.22 -0.26
N SER A 153 -18.59 -7.23 -0.24
CA SER A 153 -17.86 -6.80 -1.42
C SER A 153 -16.95 -7.92 -1.94
N PRO A 154 -16.90 -8.17 -3.26
CA PRO A 154 -15.94 -9.14 -3.83
C PRO A 154 -14.48 -8.72 -3.66
N ALA A 155 -14.23 -7.43 -3.38
CA ALA A 155 -12.91 -6.89 -3.06
C ALA A 155 -12.61 -6.89 -1.56
N PHE A 156 -13.51 -7.34 -0.68
CA PHE A 156 -13.19 -7.41 0.75
C PHE A 156 -12.14 -8.50 0.99
N TYR A 157 -10.98 -8.13 1.53
CA TYR A 157 -9.88 -9.07 1.74
C TYR A 157 -10.24 -10.13 2.78
N ARG A 158 -9.91 -11.39 2.47
CA ARG A 158 -9.95 -12.53 3.38
C ARG A 158 -8.75 -13.40 3.09
N ASP A 159 -8.05 -13.84 4.13
CA ASP A 159 -6.92 -14.74 3.96
C ASP A 159 -7.37 -16.20 4.03
N ALA A 160 -7.37 -16.86 2.88
CA ALA A 160 -7.71 -18.27 2.74
C ALA A 160 -6.78 -19.20 3.54
N ALA A 161 -5.49 -18.85 3.69
CA ALA A 161 -4.53 -19.65 4.46
C ALA A 161 -4.81 -19.58 5.97
N HIS A 162 -5.46 -18.50 6.41
CA HIS A 162 -5.76 -18.21 7.79
C HIS A 162 -7.27 -18.27 8.09
N GLY A 163 -7.98 -19.20 7.46
CA GLY A 163 -9.39 -19.51 7.78
C GLY A 163 -10.42 -18.58 7.14
N ASP A 164 -10.10 -17.98 5.99
CA ASP A 164 -10.95 -17.03 5.26
C ASP A 164 -11.35 -15.81 6.12
N ARG A 165 -10.44 -15.42 7.02
CA ARG A 165 -10.61 -14.33 7.97
C ARG A 165 -10.17 -13.00 7.32
N PRO A 166 -10.94 -11.91 7.50
CA PRO A 166 -10.53 -10.57 7.08
C PRO A 166 -9.46 -9.98 7.98
N ALA A 167 -8.69 -9.05 7.42
CA ALA A 167 -7.52 -8.46 8.07
C ALA A 167 -7.75 -6.99 8.47
N PHE A 168 -7.32 -6.66 9.69
CA PHE A 168 -7.40 -5.33 10.30
C PHE A 168 -6.07 -4.97 10.95
N TYR A 169 -5.41 -3.92 10.45
CA TYR A 169 -4.18 -3.35 10.99
C TYR A 169 -4.54 -2.24 11.97
N VAL A 170 -4.13 -2.36 13.23
CA VAL A 170 -4.39 -1.33 14.24
C VAL A 170 -3.17 -0.41 14.34
N PHE A 171 -3.26 0.78 13.72
CA PHE A 171 -2.21 1.79 13.81
C PHE A 171 -2.08 2.31 15.23
N ASP A 172 -0.87 2.66 15.67
CA ASP A 172 -0.59 3.16 16.99
C ASP A 172 -1.20 2.28 18.10
N SER A 173 -1.09 0.96 17.95
CA SER A 173 -1.69 0.01 18.91
C SER A 173 -1.12 0.13 20.33
N LEU A 174 0.06 0.75 20.50
CA LEU A 174 0.72 0.91 21.78
C LEU A 174 0.11 2.01 22.66
N SER A 175 -0.68 2.93 22.09
CA SER A 175 -1.35 4.00 22.86
C SER A 175 -2.49 3.49 23.74
N ILE A 176 -3.00 2.27 23.49
CA ILE A 176 -4.01 1.61 24.32
C ILE A 176 -3.33 0.53 25.19
N ALA A 177 -3.55 0.60 26.49
CA ALA A 177 -2.88 -0.27 27.46
C ALA A 177 -3.43 -1.71 27.46
N ASP A 178 -4.75 -1.86 27.39
CA ASP A 178 -5.47 -3.12 27.51
C ASP A 178 -6.27 -3.41 26.24
N TRP A 179 -5.92 -4.51 25.57
CA TRP A 179 -6.55 -5.00 24.36
C TRP A 179 -7.37 -6.27 24.59
N SER A 180 -7.60 -6.69 25.84
CA SER A 180 -8.45 -7.86 26.13
C SER A 180 -9.83 -7.84 25.48
N PRO A 181 -10.51 -6.69 25.24
CA PRO A 181 -11.78 -6.69 24.53
C PRO A 181 -11.73 -7.22 23.09
N ILE A 182 -10.59 -7.12 22.39
CA ILE A 182 -10.48 -7.59 20.99
C ILE A 182 -10.23 -9.10 20.89
N GLU A 183 -9.92 -9.79 21.98
CA GLU A 183 -9.55 -11.22 21.96
C GLU A 183 -10.61 -12.11 21.28
N PRO A 184 -11.93 -11.92 21.49
CA PRO A 184 -12.96 -12.70 20.79
C PRO A 184 -12.95 -12.53 19.27
N LEU A 185 -12.43 -11.40 18.74
CA LEU A 185 -12.36 -11.16 17.30
C LEU A 185 -11.48 -12.17 16.58
N ARG A 186 -10.47 -12.73 17.27
CA ARG A 186 -9.48 -13.67 16.70
C ARG A 186 -10.13 -14.90 16.07
N ALA A 187 -11.30 -15.32 16.54
CA ALA A 187 -12.00 -16.47 15.97
C ALA A 187 -12.38 -16.26 14.49
N ASN A 188 -12.71 -15.03 14.11
CA ASN A 188 -13.27 -14.71 12.79
C ASN A 188 -12.52 -13.61 12.05
N ASN A 189 -11.48 -13.00 12.64
CA ASN A 189 -10.72 -11.89 12.07
C ASN A 189 -9.22 -12.04 12.40
N ILE A 190 -8.37 -11.44 11.58
CA ILE A 190 -6.94 -11.26 11.83
C ILE A 190 -6.75 -9.78 12.18
N VAL A 191 -6.63 -9.48 13.47
CA VAL A 191 -6.35 -8.12 13.96
C VAL A 191 -4.87 -8.03 14.29
N LEU A 192 -4.12 -7.14 13.64
CA LEU A 192 -2.68 -6.99 13.78
C LEU A 192 -2.32 -5.79 14.65
N ALA A 193 -1.36 -5.98 15.55
CA ALA A 193 -0.76 -4.90 16.34
C ALA A 193 0.44 -4.30 15.61
N GLN A 194 0.55 -2.96 15.62
CA GLN A 194 1.75 -2.25 15.17
C GLN A 194 2.81 -2.28 16.28
N THR A 195 3.67 -3.28 16.30
CA THR A 195 4.75 -3.38 17.30
C THR A 195 5.75 -4.47 16.98
N THR A 196 6.92 -4.43 17.61
CA THR A 196 7.85 -5.56 17.72
C THR A 196 7.93 -6.10 19.15
N ASP A 197 7.20 -5.50 20.10
CA ASP A 197 7.14 -5.92 21.49
C ASP A 197 6.12 -7.07 21.66
N LEU A 198 6.64 -8.29 21.78
CA LEU A 198 5.83 -9.51 21.93
C LEU A 198 4.99 -9.54 23.22
N SER A 199 5.30 -8.70 24.22
CA SER A 199 4.45 -8.58 25.43
C SER A 199 3.14 -7.84 25.15
N ARG A 200 3.05 -7.12 24.03
CA ARG A 200 1.93 -6.24 23.66
C ARG A 200 0.97 -6.88 22.65
N VAL A 201 1.19 -8.13 22.25
CA VAL A 201 0.43 -8.79 21.16
C VAL A 201 -0.48 -9.94 21.64
N THR A 202 -0.61 -10.16 22.95
CA THR A 202 -1.29 -11.33 23.53
C THR A 202 -2.75 -11.50 23.10
N HIS A 203 -3.46 -10.40 22.82
CA HIS A 203 -4.86 -10.41 22.39
C HIS A 203 -5.04 -10.27 20.86
N PHE A 204 -3.95 -10.11 20.12
CA PHE A 204 -3.96 -9.90 18.67
C PHE A 204 -3.86 -11.21 17.90
N GLY A 205 -4.22 -11.16 16.61
CA GLY A 205 -4.07 -12.25 15.65
C GLY A 205 -2.84 -12.10 14.73
N GLY A 206 -2.08 -11.01 14.85
CA GLY A 206 -0.89 -10.77 14.05
C GLY A 206 -0.09 -9.56 14.50
N ILE A 207 1.04 -9.34 13.83
CA ILE A 207 2.03 -8.32 14.16
C ILE A 207 2.50 -7.67 12.85
N TYR A 208 2.62 -6.34 12.83
CA TYR A 208 3.22 -5.59 11.74
C TYR A 208 4.05 -4.42 12.27
N THR A 209 4.92 -3.82 11.44
CA THR A 209 5.85 -2.78 11.88
C THR A 209 5.48 -1.36 11.46
N TYR A 210 4.78 -1.21 10.32
CA TYR A 210 4.46 0.03 9.61
C TYR A 210 5.68 0.84 9.14
N ASP A 211 6.55 1.20 10.08
CA ASP A 211 7.67 2.11 9.88
C ASP A 211 8.65 1.59 8.82
N VAL A 212 8.91 2.41 7.79
CA VAL A 212 9.88 2.14 6.71
C VAL A 212 11.32 2.08 7.21
N LEU A 213 11.59 2.55 8.43
CA LEU A 213 12.88 2.46 9.10
C LEU A 213 13.06 1.13 9.85
N ALA A 214 11.99 0.36 10.08
CA ALA A 214 12.06 -0.86 10.90
C ALA A 214 13.04 -1.90 10.32
N THR A 215 13.11 -2.02 8.98
CA THR A 215 14.06 -2.91 8.30
C THR A 215 15.52 -2.47 8.42
N MET A 216 15.78 -1.21 8.80
CA MET A 216 17.16 -0.71 8.97
C MET A 216 17.79 -1.27 10.25
N ASN A 217 16.98 -1.83 11.16
CA ASN A 217 17.44 -2.52 12.34
C ASN A 217 16.59 -3.78 12.60
N PRO A 218 16.76 -4.85 11.79
CA PRO A 218 15.93 -6.06 11.87
C PRO A 218 16.32 -6.96 13.05
N VAL A 219 17.10 -6.45 14.00
CA VAL A 219 17.57 -7.21 15.16
C VAL A 219 16.37 -7.79 15.92
N GLY A 220 16.38 -9.12 16.07
CA GLY A 220 15.32 -9.85 16.76
C GLY A 220 14.15 -10.29 15.88
N TRP A 221 14.11 -9.93 14.60
CA TRP A 221 13.01 -10.31 13.70
C TRP A 221 12.84 -11.81 13.54
N GLN A 222 13.94 -12.58 13.55
CA GLN A 222 13.86 -14.04 13.58
C GLN A 222 13.05 -14.53 14.79
N GLY A 223 13.29 -13.97 15.98
CA GLY A 223 12.55 -14.31 17.19
C GLY A 223 11.08 -13.91 17.14
N ILE A 224 10.76 -12.80 16.48
CA ILE A 224 9.38 -12.35 16.26
C ILE A 224 8.66 -13.30 15.30
N ALA A 225 9.28 -13.66 14.17
CA ALA A 225 8.74 -14.61 13.21
C ALA A 225 8.55 -16.00 13.84
N ASP A 226 9.52 -16.47 14.62
CA ASP A 226 9.44 -17.73 15.36
C ASP A 226 8.31 -17.71 16.39
N TYR A 227 8.15 -16.61 17.13
CA TYR A 227 7.05 -16.42 18.06
C TYR A 227 5.69 -16.42 17.35
N ALA A 228 5.58 -15.70 16.24
CA ALA A 228 4.35 -15.62 15.46
C ALA A 228 3.91 -17.01 14.96
N ARG A 229 4.84 -17.75 14.33
CA ARG A 229 4.61 -19.13 13.87
C ARG A 229 4.22 -20.07 15.02
N ALA A 230 4.89 -19.98 16.17
CA ALA A 230 4.59 -20.82 17.33
C ALA A 230 3.22 -20.53 17.97
N ASN A 231 2.68 -19.33 17.79
CA ASN A 231 1.42 -18.88 18.39
C ASN A 231 0.27 -18.71 17.38
N GLY A 232 0.47 -19.12 16.13
CA GLY A 232 -0.52 -18.97 15.05
C GLY A 232 -0.90 -17.52 14.78
N LEU A 233 0.06 -16.60 14.93
CA LEU A 233 -0.08 -15.20 14.59
C LEU A 233 0.44 -14.95 13.19
N VAL A 234 -0.19 -14.03 12.46
CA VAL A 234 0.32 -13.54 11.19
C VAL A 234 1.50 -12.59 11.44
N TRP A 235 2.63 -12.82 10.75
CA TRP A 235 3.74 -11.88 10.70
C TRP A 235 3.73 -11.10 9.38
N ALA A 236 3.60 -9.77 9.47
CA ALA A 236 3.50 -8.87 8.32
C ALA A 236 4.48 -7.69 8.44
N PRO A 237 5.81 -7.91 8.31
CA PRO A 237 6.77 -6.82 8.38
C PRO A 237 6.50 -5.78 7.27
N SER A 238 6.81 -4.52 7.58
CA SER A 238 6.58 -3.40 6.68
C SER A 238 7.87 -2.89 6.05
N ILE A 239 7.80 -2.53 4.78
CA ILE A 239 8.92 -1.99 3.99
C ILE A 239 8.50 -0.73 3.23
N GLY A 240 9.45 0.10 2.81
CA GLY A 240 9.19 1.25 1.96
C GLY A 240 10.38 1.66 1.09
N PRO A 241 10.16 2.52 0.09
CA PRO A 241 11.22 2.94 -0.82
C PRO A 241 12.16 3.98 -0.19
N GLY A 242 11.69 4.72 0.81
CA GLY A 242 12.39 5.80 1.50
C GLY A 242 11.45 6.55 2.45
N TYR A 243 11.95 7.61 3.09
CA TYR A 243 11.20 8.49 3.99
C TYR A 243 11.74 9.92 3.93
N VAL A 244 10.87 10.90 3.77
CA VAL A 244 11.16 12.34 3.89
C VAL A 244 9.83 13.09 4.07
N ASP A 245 9.72 13.87 5.15
CA ASP A 245 8.48 14.58 5.51
C ASP A 245 8.67 16.09 5.78
N ASP A 246 9.86 16.62 5.50
CA ASP A 246 10.29 17.98 5.85
C ASP A 246 9.31 19.06 5.37
N ARG A 247 8.66 18.87 4.21
CA ARG A 247 7.65 19.82 3.70
C ARG A 247 6.31 19.68 4.39
N ALA A 248 5.87 18.47 4.67
CA ALA A 248 4.56 18.23 5.28
C ALA A 248 4.56 18.54 6.78
N VAL A 249 5.67 18.26 7.48
CA VAL A 249 5.81 18.46 8.93
C VAL A 249 7.09 19.23 9.23
N PRO A 250 7.14 20.55 8.96
CA PRO A 250 8.33 21.35 9.16
C PRO A 250 8.86 21.27 10.60
N GLY A 251 10.13 20.89 10.74
CA GLY A 251 10.80 20.75 12.03
C GLY A 251 10.62 19.38 12.71
N ASN A 252 10.00 18.40 12.02
CA ASN A 252 10.09 17.02 12.48
C ASN A 252 11.54 16.54 12.49
N THR A 253 11.85 15.59 13.37
CA THR A 253 13.21 15.06 13.57
C THR A 253 13.31 13.57 13.28
N THR A 254 12.27 12.97 12.70
CA THR A 254 12.33 11.59 12.20
C THR A 254 13.46 11.47 11.17
N PRO A 255 14.34 10.46 11.26
CA PRO A 255 15.43 10.31 10.30
C PRO A 255 14.92 10.12 8.87
N THR A 256 15.43 10.92 7.95
CA THR A 256 15.28 10.71 6.51
C THR A 256 15.90 9.38 6.09
N LEU A 257 15.20 8.63 5.25
CA LEU A 257 15.74 7.46 4.57
C LEU A 257 15.78 7.71 3.07
N ALA A 258 16.97 7.95 2.54
CA ALA A 258 17.16 8.19 1.11
C ALA A 258 16.79 6.96 0.29
N ARG A 259 16.25 7.19 -0.91
CA ARG A 259 15.84 6.15 -1.86
C ARG A 259 17.02 5.46 -2.57
N GLU A 260 18.17 6.14 -2.65
CA GLU A 260 19.44 5.63 -3.20
C GLU A 260 19.27 4.97 -4.59
N ASP A 261 18.57 5.66 -5.50
CA ASP A 261 18.22 5.17 -6.84
C ASP A 261 17.55 3.79 -6.85
N GLY A 262 16.83 3.45 -5.77
CA GLY A 262 16.13 2.18 -5.59
C GLY A 262 16.89 1.14 -4.77
N ARG A 263 18.16 1.36 -4.44
CA ARG A 263 18.97 0.43 -3.64
C ARG A 263 18.38 0.21 -2.25
N THR A 264 17.83 1.26 -1.64
CA THR A 264 17.17 1.18 -0.33
C THR A 264 16.01 0.20 -0.37
N TYR A 265 15.11 0.34 -1.34
CA TYR A 265 13.92 -0.52 -1.45
C TYR A 265 14.29 -2.00 -1.66
N ASP A 266 15.29 -2.26 -2.51
CA ASP A 266 15.83 -3.62 -2.72
C ASP A 266 16.44 -4.22 -1.47
N THR A 267 17.12 -3.39 -0.68
CA THR A 267 17.68 -3.80 0.61
C THR A 267 16.56 -4.15 1.58
N GLN A 268 15.49 -3.35 1.65
CA GLN A 268 14.36 -3.66 2.53
C GLN A 268 13.68 -4.98 2.16
N TRP A 269 13.40 -5.20 0.87
CA TRP A 269 12.87 -6.48 0.38
C TRP A 269 13.78 -7.66 0.70
N SER A 270 15.08 -7.53 0.44
CA SER A 270 16.04 -8.58 0.77
C SER A 270 16.07 -8.87 2.27
N THR A 271 16.00 -7.83 3.11
CA THR A 271 16.00 -7.96 4.57
C THR A 271 14.76 -8.70 5.08
N VAL A 272 13.54 -8.40 4.60
CA VAL A 272 12.33 -9.08 5.08
C VAL A 272 12.26 -10.54 4.66
N LEU A 273 12.91 -10.92 3.55
CA LEU A 273 12.92 -12.30 3.05
C LEU A 273 14.12 -13.13 3.56
N ASP A 274 15.10 -12.50 4.20
CA ASP A 274 16.32 -13.16 4.66
C ASP A 274 15.99 -14.22 5.73
N PRO A 275 16.43 -15.49 5.55
CA PRO A 275 16.32 -16.53 6.59
C PRO A 275 16.88 -16.12 7.96
N ALA A 276 17.91 -15.28 8.00
CA ALA A 276 18.48 -14.74 9.23
C ALA A 276 17.54 -13.79 9.98
N ASN A 277 16.54 -13.22 9.28
CA ASN A 277 15.51 -12.35 9.84
C ASN A 277 14.16 -13.06 10.02
N GLY A 278 14.12 -14.39 9.87
CA GLY A 278 12.91 -15.19 10.04
C GLY A 278 12.37 -15.84 8.76
N GLY A 279 13.00 -15.58 7.61
CA GLY A 279 12.60 -16.12 6.30
C GLY A 279 11.31 -15.49 5.77
N GLU A 280 10.68 -16.18 4.81
CA GLU A 280 9.43 -15.73 4.17
C GLU A 280 8.34 -15.46 5.25
N PRO A 281 7.86 -14.21 5.39
CA PRO A 281 6.77 -13.89 6.31
C PRO A 281 5.42 -14.33 5.72
N ASP A 282 4.36 -14.33 6.54
CA ASP A 282 3.01 -14.63 6.05
C ASP A 282 2.59 -13.61 4.99
N TRP A 283 2.81 -12.33 5.28
CA TRP A 283 2.56 -11.21 4.38
C TRP A 283 3.75 -10.24 4.37
N VAL A 284 3.91 -9.45 3.32
CA VAL A 284 4.74 -8.25 3.32
C VAL A 284 3.83 -7.05 3.18
N SER A 285 3.99 -6.05 4.05
CA SER A 285 3.25 -4.79 3.93
C SER A 285 4.16 -3.68 3.40
N ILE A 286 3.66 -2.86 2.48
CA ILE A 286 4.42 -1.79 1.85
C ILE A 286 3.86 -0.45 2.33
N THR A 287 4.71 0.32 2.99
CA THR A 287 4.51 1.70 3.40
C THR A 287 5.26 2.59 2.39
N SER A 288 4.60 3.13 1.37
CA SER A 288 3.15 3.13 1.11
C SER A 288 2.85 3.20 -0.39
N PHE A 289 1.58 3.07 -0.78
CA PHE A 289 1.16 3.47 -2.12
C PHE A 289 1.29 4.99 -2.27
N ASN A 290 0.54 5.75 -1.45
CA ASN A 290 0.34 7.18 -1.65
C ASN A 290 0.40 8.02 -0.36
N GLU A 291 1.22 7.67 0.63
CA GLU A 291 1.51 8.57 1.76
C GLU A 291 2.50 9.66 1.32
N TRP A 292 1.97 10.66 0.60
CA TRP A 292 2.77 11.72 -0.01
C TRP A 292 3.49 12.59 1.03
N HIS A 293 2.88 12.75 2.21
CA HIS A 293 3.41 13.61 3.27
C HIS A 293 4.71 13.08 3.86
N GLU A 294 4.86 11.76 3.93
CA GLU A 294 6.04 11.10 4.50
C GLU A 294 7.06 10.67 3.43
N GLY A 295 6.77 10.96 2.16
CA GLY A 295 7.67 10.62 1.06
C GLY A 295 7.93 9.12 0.90
N SER A 296 7.08 8.26 1.49
CA SER A 296 7.15 6.79 1.42
C SER A 296 6.41 6.19 0.21
N THR A 297 5.77 7.05 -0.58
CA THR A 297 4.98 6.76 -1.76
C THR A 297 5.68 5.89 -2.83
N LEU A 298 4.95 4.93 -3.39
CA LEU A 298 5.27 4.22 -4.64
C LEU A 298 4.45 4.73 -5.85
N GLU A 299 3.34 5.41 -5.59
CA GLU A 299 2.55 6.12 -6.61
C GLU A 299 3.48 6.99 -7.48
N PRO A 300 3.27 7.04 -8.81
CA PRO A 300 4.16 7.76 -9.69
C PRO A 300 4.33 9.25 -9.35
N ALA A 301 5.56 9.65 -9.08
CA ALA A 301 5.95 11.04 -8.90
C ALA A 301 6.35 11.65 -10.25
N SER A 302 5.86 12.87 -10.51
CA SER A 302 6.11 13.61 -11.76
C SER A 302 7.60 13.87 -11.96
N SER A 303 8.10 13.53 -13.15
CA SER A 303 9.45 13.86 -13.62
C SER A 303 9.59 15.31 -14.09
N THR A 304 8.49 16.04 -14.17
CA THR A 304 8.45 17.48 -14.47
C THR A 304 7.53 18.20 -13.49
N PRO A 305 7.88 18.23 -12.20
CA PRO A 305 7.04 18.86 -11.18
C PRO A 305 7.03 20.39 -11.35
N PRO A 306 6.08 21.10 -10.71
CA PRO A 306 6.06 22.56 -10.73
C PRO A 306 7.41 23.15 -10.30
N SER A 307 7.95 24.06 -11.12
CA SER A 307 9.25 24.68 -10.88
C SER A 307 9.23 25.61 -9.68
N GLY A 308 10.35 25.71 -8.95
CA GLY A 308 10.54 26.70 -7.88
C GLY A 308 10.22 26.20 -6.46
N PHE A 309 9.82 24.94 -6.30
CA PHE A 309 9.48 24.34 -5.00
C PHE A 309 10.48 23.29 -4.51
N GLY A 310 11.43 22.88 -5.36
CA GLY A 310 12.48 21.93 -4.98
C GLY A 310 11.99 20.50 -4.74
N TYR A 311 10.90 20.09 -5.41
CA TYR A 311 10.43 18.70 -5.37
C TYR A 311 11.54 17.73 -5.77
N GLN A 312 11.62 16.62 -5.05
CA GLN A 312 12.33 15.43 -5.49
C GLN A 312 11.52 14.74 -6.59
N ASP A 313 12.17 13.83 -7.31
CA ASP A 313 11.55 12.95 -8.29
C ASP A 313 12.22 11.56 -8.23
N TYR A 314 11.97 10.72 -9.22
CA TYR A 314 12.55 9.38 -9.31
C TYR A 314 13.68 9.28 -10.34
N GLU A 315 14.21 10.41 -10.84
CA GLU A 315 15.30 10.42 -11.81
C GLU A 315 16.47 9.57 -11.33
N GLY A 316 16.96 8.67 -12.18
CA GLY A 316 18.05 7.74 -11.85
C GLY A 316 17.60 6.43 -11.19
N ALA A 317 16.38 6.33 -10.65
CA ALA A 317 15.89 5.13 -9.99
C ALA A 317 15.94 3.91 -10.93
N TYR A 318 16.70 2.89 -10.54
CA TYR A 318 16.98 1.70 -11.36
C TYR A 318 17.49 2.03 -12.78
N GLY A 319 18.21 3.15 -12.94
CA GLY A 319 18.76 3.63 -14.21
C GLY A 319 17.73 4.24 -15.17
N LYS A 320 16.52 4.53 -14.71
CA LYS A 320 15.45 5.16 -15.49
C LYS A 320 15.53 6.69 -15.43
N VAL A 321 15.01 7.35 -16.46
CA VAL A 321 15.04 8.81 -16.58
C VAL A 321 13.71 9.35 -17.11
N GLY A 322 13.39 10.60 -16.78
CA GLY A 322 12.17 11.29 -17.22
C GLY A 322 10.90 10.51 -16.90
N ALA A 323 9.95 10.49 -17.84
CA ALA A 323 8.66 9.83 -17.65
C ALA A 323 8.77 8.32 -17.35
N GLU A 324 9.85 7.65 -17.76
CA GLU A 324 10.05 6.23 -17.44
C GLU A 324 10.38 6.00 -15.96
N ALA A 325 10.96 7.00 -15.29
CA ALA A 325 11.33 6.94 -13.89
C ALA A 325 10.12 7.04 -12.96
N GLU A 326 9.04 7.71 -13.38
CA GLU A 326 7.83 7.93 -12.57
C GLU A 326 7.23 6.61 -12.08
N THR A 327 7.29 5.54 -12.89
CA THR A 327 6.76 4.22 -12.51
C THR A 327 7.82 3.25 -12.00
N ALA A 328 9.05 3.69 -11.77
CA ALA A 328 10.19 2.81 -11.46
C ALA A 328 9.95 1.94 -10.22
N TYR A 329 9.35 2.51 -9.18
CA TYR A 329 9.03 1.81 -7.95
C TYR A 329 7.91 0.78 -8.11
N LEU A 330 6.87 1.08 -8.90
CA LEU A 330 5.83 0.10 -9.23
C LEU A 330 6.42 -1.12 -9.96
N ASP A 331 7.29 -0.87 -10.95
CA ASP A 331 7.95 -1.93 -11.70
C ASP A 331 8.86 -2.78 -10.81
N ARG A 332 9.54 -2.15 -9.85
CA ARG A 332 10.37 -2.89 -8.89
C ARG A 332 9.54 -3.66 -7.87
N THR A 333 8.43 -3.11 -7.39
CA THR A 333 7.49 -3.86 -6.55
C THR A 333 7.02 -5.11 -7.27
N ARG A 334 6.64 -5.01 -8.56
CA ARG A 334 6.27 -6.18 -9.37
C ARG A 334 7.37 -7.23 -9.42
N HIS A 335 8.62 -6.82 -9.58
CA HIS A 335 9.75 -7.74 -9.56
C HIS A 335 9.79 -8.50 -8.23
N TRP A 336 9.80 -7.80 -7.09
CA TRP A 336 9.90 -8.43 -5.78
C TRP A 336 8.69 -9.27 -5.42
N THR A 337 7.49 -8.78 -5.69
CA THR A 337 6.23 -9.51 -5.49
C THR A 337 6.15 -10.79 -6.33
N SER A 338 6.85 -10.88 -7.47
CA SER A 338 6.93 -12.14 -8.24
C SER A 338 7.91 -13.16 -7.65
N GLN A 339 8.83 -12.72 -6.79
CA GLN A 339 9.80 -13.58 -6.11
C GLN A 339 9.30 -14.06 -4.74
N PHE A 340 8.34 -13.34 -4.14
CA PHE A 340 7.68 -13.63 -2.88
C PHE A 340 6.39 -14.43 -3.10
#